data_AF-A0A7C6XTS5-F1
#
_entry.id   AF-A0A7C6XTS5-F1
#
_cell.length_a   1.000
_cell.length_b   1.000
_cell.length_c   1.000
_cell.angle_alpha   90.00
_cell.angle_beta   90.00
_cell.angle_gamma   90.00
#
_symmetry.space_group_name_H-M   'P 1'
#
loop_
_entity.id
_entity.type
_entity.pdbx_description
1 polymer ?
#
loop_
_entity_poly.entity_id
_entity_poly.type
_entity_poly.pdbx_seq_one_letter_code
_entity_poly.pdbx_strand_id
1 'polypeptide(L)'
;MGLDSHYPRRRSHRARTEHTRYRSGGHPLWEWDAQTGQRVTISPRDAYYSIIYIEPAEPLGELVGYDLGSDEAHRAAMMLAERAPRIDQGDSPDSEYE
;
A
#
# COMPACT_ATOMS: atom_id res chain seq x y z
N MET A 1 -54.71 18.83 14.11
CA MET A 1 -54.03 18.55 12.81
C MET A 1 -52.65 19.17 12.95
N GLY A 2 -51.58 18.48 13.32
CA GLY A 2 -50.99 17.29 12.71
C GLY A 2 -49.61 17.73 12.19
N LEU A 3 -48.59 17.69 13.05
CA LEU A 3 -47.19 17.99 12.74
C LEU A 3 -46.60 16.83 11.93
N ASP A 4 -46.06 17.09 10.73
CA ASP A 4 -45.20 16.12 10.06
C ASP A 4 -43.96 16.78 9.45
N SER A 5 -42.85 16.55 10.15
CA SER A 5 -41.48 16.70 9.72
C SER A 5 -41.20 15.89 8.47
N HIS A 6 -40.74 16.53 7.39
CA HIS A 6 -40.09 15.83 6.29
C HIS A 6 -38.69 16.39 6.04
N TYR A 7 -37.75 15.93 6.86
CA TYR A 7 -36.33 15.90 6.49
C TYR A 7 -36.15 15.06 5.21
N PRO A 8 -35.43 15.54 4.19
CA PRO A 8 -35.05 14.68 3.08
C PRO A 8 -34.08 13.61 3.60
N ARG A 9 -34.51 12.35 3.45
CA ARG A 9 -33.70 11.15 3.70
C ARG A 9 -32.41 11.26 2.91
N ARG A 10 -31.29 11.52 3.58
CA ARG A 10 -29.96 11.25 3.05
C ARG A 10 -29.91 9.77 2.72
N ARG A 11 -29.95 9.43 1.44
CA ARG A 11 -29.56 8.10 0.97
C ARG A 11 -28.09 7.95 1.30
N SER A 12 -27.80 7.34 2.45
CA SER A 12 -26.50 6.77 2.73
C SER A 12 -26.29 5.67 1.70
N HIS A 13 -25.68 6.03 0.56
CA HIS A 13 -24.95 5.07 -0.24
C HIS A 13 -23.80 4.62 0.65
N ARG A 14 -24.09 3.61 1.50
CA ARG A 14 -23.07 2.79 2.09
C ARG A 14 -22.49 2.05 0.91
N ALA A 15 -21.47 2.64 0.28
CA ALA A 15 -20.59 1.92 -0.61
C ALA A 15 -20.21 0.68 0.18
N ARG A 16 -20.75 -0.46 -0.25
CA ARG A 16 -20.35 -1.76 0.25
C ARG A 16 -18.94 -1.88 -0.29
N THR A 17 -17.96 -1.46 0.51
CA THR A 17 -16.56 -1.63 0.19
C THR A 17 -16.37 -3.13 0.11
N GLU A 18 -16.39 -3.68 -1.09
CA GLU A 18 -15.95 -5.05 -1.32
C GLU A 18 -14.47 -5.05 -0.95
N HIS A 19 -14.17 -5.56 0.24
CA HIS A 19 -12.81 -5.71 0.77
C HIS A 19 -12.09 -6.76 -0.08
N THR A 20 -11.65 -6.34 -1.27
CA THR A 20 -10.83 -7.17 -2.15
C THR A 20 -9.52 -7.41 -1.41
N ARG A 21 -9.27 -8.67 -1.00
CA ARG A 21 -8.08 -9.03 -0.24
C ARG A 21 -6.90 -9.14 -1.20
N TYR A 22 -6.12 -8.08 -1.31
CA TYR A 22 -4.83 -8.10 -2.02
C TYR A 22 -3.78 -8.84 -1.17
N ARG A 23 -2.95 -9.67 -1.82
CA ARG A 23 -1.86 -10.41 -1.18
C ARG A 23 -0.55 -10.17 -1.92
N SER A 24 0.53 -9.98 -1.17
CA SER A 24 1.89 -9.92 -1.69
C SER A 24 2.72 -11.02 -1.04
N GLY A 25 3.25 -11.95 -1.84
CA GLY A 25 4.15 -13.01 -1.37
C GLY A 25 3.63 -13.89 -0.22
N GLY A 26 2.31 -13.92 0.02
CA GLY A 26 1.68 -14.64 1.15
C GLY A 26 1.14 -13.73 2.27
N HIS A 27 1.50 -12.45 2.30
CA HIS A 27 1.05 -11.49 3.31
C HIS A 27 -0.10 -10.62 2.79
N PRO A 28 -1.15 -10.37 3.60
CA PRO A 28 -2.18 -9.40 3.23
C PRO A 28 -1.59 -8.00 3.09
N LEU A 29 -2.01 -7.25 2.06
CA LEU A 29 -1.65 -5.84 1.94
C LEU A 29 -2.41 -4.99 2.95
N TRP A 30 -1.72 -4.01 3.53
CA TRP A 30 -2.30 -3.10 4.51
C TRP A 30 -1.64 -1.71 4.47
N GLU A 31 -2.31 -0.73 5.07
CA GLU A 31 -1.82 0.65 5.21
C GLU A 31 -2.14 1.21 6.61
N TRP A 32 -1.48 2.31 6.97
CA TRP A 32 -1.82 3.05 8.19
C TRP A 32 -2.96 4.02 7.90
N ASP A 33 -4.00 3.99 8.73
CA ASP A 33 -5.02 5.02 8.73
C ASP A 33 -4.46 6.29 9.38
N ALA A 34 -4.41 7.38 8.62
CA ALA A 34 -3.80 8.63 9.05
C ALA A 34 -4.54 9.32 10.22
N GLN A 35 -5.80 8.97 10.48
CA GLN A 35 -6.59 9.56 11.56
C GLN A 35 -6.43 8.81 12.89
N THR A 36 -6.33 7.49 12.80
CA THR A 36 -6.35 6.58 13.96
C THR A 36 -4.99 5.97 14.26
N GLY A 37 -4.05 6.02 13.31
CA GLY A 37 -2.76 5.35 13.40
C GLY A 37 -2.88 3.82 13.41
N GLN A 38 -4.01 3.25 12.98
CA GLN A 38 -4.24 1.80 12.98
C GLN A 38 -3.97 1.18 11.62
N ARG A 39 -3.65 -0.12 11.61
CA ARG A 39 -3.55 -0.89 10.37
C ARG A 39 -4.95 -1.14 9.80
N VAL A 40 -5.13 -0.79 8.54
CA VAL A 40 -6.37 -1.03 7.80
C VAL A 40 -6.10 -1.79 6.51
N THR A 41 -7.16 -2.41 5.97
CA THR A 41 -7.09 -2.99 4.62
C THR A 41 -6.77 -1.88 3.63
N ILE A 42 -5.88 -2.20 2.69
CA ILE A 42 -5.46 -1.25 1.67
C ILE A 42 -6.62 -0.76 0.80
N SER A 43 -6.59 0.53 0.49
CA SER A 43 -7.51 1.13 -0.48
C SER A 43 -7.16 0.71 -1.94
N PRO A 44 -8.14 0.60 -2.85
CA PRO A 44 -7.86 0.37 -4.28
C PRO A 44 -6.98 1.45 -4.91
N ARG A 45 -5.92 1.05 -5.64
CA ARG A 45 -4.98 1.94 -6.35
C ARG A 45 -4.47 1.28 -7.63
N ASP A 46 -3.92 2.08 -8.54
CA ASP A 46 -3.35 1.60 -9.80
C ASP A 46 -2.03 0.84 -9.61
N ALA A 47 -1.29 1.15 -8.55
CA ALA A 47 -0.01 0.51 -8.22
C ALA A 47 0.14 0.38 -6.70
N TYR A 48 0.81 -0.68 -6.30
CA TYR A 48 1.11 -1.01 -4.90
C TYR A 48 2.60 -1.26 -4.73
N TYR A 49 3.17 -0.72 -3.65
CA TYR A 49 4.59 -0.79 -3.31
C TYR A 49 4.75 -1.48 -1.96
N SER A 50 4.38 -2.76 -1.91
CA SER A 50 4.35 -3.53 -0.67
C SER A 50 5.74 -3.96 -0.21
N ILE A 51 6.01 -3.85 1.10
CA ILE A 51 7.18 -4.49 1.71
C ILE A 51 6.99 -6.00 1.73
N ILE A 52 7.77 -6.72 0.93
CA ILE A 52 7.70 -8.20 0.83
C ILE A 52 8.75 -8.91 1.68
N TYR A 53 9.78 -8.16 2.09
CA TYR A 53 10.94 -8.66 2.82
C TYR A 53 11.59 -7.50 3.57
N ILE A 54 12.12 -7.76 4.77
CA ILE A 54 12.87 -6.80 5.56
C ILE A 54 13.90 -7.51 6.43
N GLU A 55 15.12 -6.95 6.50
CA GLU A 55 16.19 -7.39 7.40
C GLU A 55 16.89 -6.19 8.04
N PRO A 56 17.18 -6.21 9.37
CA PRO A 56 16.80 -7.28 10.29
C PRO A 56 15.29 -7.38 10.49
N ALA A 57 14.80 -8.62 10.66
CA ALA A 57 13.37 -8.86 10.86
C ALA A 57 12.86 -8.26 12.17
N GLU A 58 13.70 -8.13 13.21
CA GLU A 58 13.31 -7.47 14.44
C GLU A 58 14.03 -6.12 14.54
N PRO A 59 13.34 -5.02 14.86
CA PRO A 59 11.92 -4.92 15.25
C PRO A 59 10.93 -4.66 14.08
N LEU A 60 11.38 -4.78 12.83
CA LEU A 60 10.69 -4.19 11.67
C LEU A 60 9.78 -5.15 10.90
N GLY A 61 9.74 -6.42 11.28
CA GLY A 61 9.06 -7.50 10.56
C GLY A 61 7.56 -7.30 10.49
N GLU A 62 7.01 -6.50 11.41
CA GLU A 62 5.61 -6.11 11.39
C GLU A 62 5.23 -5.23 10.18
N LEU A 63 6.22 -4.62 9.51
CA LEU A 63 6.04 -3.80 8.32
C LEU A 63 5.81 -4.63 7.05
N VAL A 64 6.02 -5.95 7.09
CA VAL A 64 5.74 -6.82 5.93
C VAL A 64 4.25 -6.71 5.56
N GLY A 65 3.98 -6.50 4.27
CA GLY A 65 2.66 -6.24 3.71
C GLY A 65 2.24 -4.76 3.74
N TYR A 66 2.98 -3.88 4.41
CA TYR A 66 2.71 -2.44 4.36
C TYR A 66 2.92 -1.90 2.94
N ASP A 67 1.96 -1.13 2.43
CA ASP A 67 2.10 -0.41 1.17
C ASP A 67 2.77 0.94 1.37
N LEU A 68 4.02 1.08 0.91
CA LEU A 68 4.71 2.37 0.88
C LEU A 68 3.99 3.39 0.00
N GLY A 69 3.18 2.93 -0.95
CA GLY A 69 2.36 3.78 -1.81
C GLY A 69 1.21 4.51 -1.10
N SER A 70 0.89 4.14 0.14
CA SER A 70 -0.17 4.82 0.91
C SER A 70 0.24 6.19 1.40
N ASP A 71 1.55 6.43 1.57
CA ASP A 71 2.11 7.73 1.93
C ASP A 71 2.51 8.52 0.67
N GLU A 72 2.16 9.80 0.62
CA GLU A 72 2.36 10.62 -0.58
C GLU A 72 3.84 10.82 -0.91
N ALA A 73 4.68 11.04 0.11
CA ALA A 73 6.11 11.27 -0.08
C ALA A 73 6.81 10.00 -0.56
N HIS A 74 6.51 8.86 0.06
CA HIS A 74 7.04 7.57 -0.37
C HIS A 74 6.57 7.20 -1.78
N ARG A 75 5.29 7.38 -2.10
CA ARG A 75 4.76 7.14 -3.44
C ARG A 75 5.47 7.99 -4.49
N ALA A 76 5.69 9.28 -4.23
CA ALA A 76 6.44 10.14 -5.13
C ALA A 76 7.88 9.64 -5.34
N ALA A 77 8.54 9.21 -4.27
CA ALA A 77 9.89 8.64 -4.35
C ALA A 77 9.91 7.33 -5.18
N MET A 78 8.92 6.45 -5.01
CA MET A 78 8.81 5.22 -5.79
C MET A 78 8.59 5.50 -7.28
N MET A 79 7.68 6.43 -7.60
CA MET A 79 7.44 6.83 -8.99
C MET A 79 8.68 7.45 -9.67
N LEU A 80 9.52 8.15 -8.91
CA LEU A 80 10.81 8.65 -9.41
C LEU A 80 11.80 7.51 -9.63
N ALA A 81 11.87 6.55 -8.70
CA ALA A 81 12.76 5.39 -8.78
C ALA A 81 12.42 4.49 -9.98
N GLU A 82 11.13 4.28 -10.29
CA GLU A 82 10.69 3.51 -11.46
C GLU A 82 11.11 4.12 -12.80
N ARG A 83 11.27 5.44 -12.84
CA ARG A 83 11.67 6.20 -14.04
C ARG A 83 13.18 6.38 -14.14
N ALA A 84 13.92 6.09 -13.07
CA ALA A 84 15.36 6.19 -13.09
C ALA A 84 15.91 5.17 -14.10
N PRO A 85 16.92 5.54 -14.91
CA PRO A 85 17.59 4.57 -15.76
C PRO A 85 18.09 3.45 -14.87
N ARG A 86 17.79 2.20 -15.25
CA ARG A 86 18.42 1.05 -14.62
C ARG A 86 19.92 1.23 -14.82
N ILE A 87 20.65 1.39 -13.73
CA ILE A 87 22.10 1.33 -13.78
C ILE A 87 22.37 -0.10 -14.20
N ASP A 88 22.89 -0.28 -15.41
CA ASP A 88 23.43 -1.54 -15.87
C ASP A 88 24.49 -1.91 -14.84
N GLN A 89 24.18 -2.87 -13.96
CA GLN A 89 25.18 -3.48 -13.12
C GLN A 89 26.01 -4.29 -14.11
N GLY A 90 26.97 -3.61 -14.72
CA GLY A 90 27.74 -4.11 -15.84
C GLY A 90 28.17 -5.54 -15.59
N ASP A 91 28.12 -6.33 -16.66
CA ASP A 91 28.58 -7.71 -16.75
C ASP A 91 29.52 -8.03 -15.60
N SER A 92 29.04 -8.89 -14.68
CA SER A 92 29.91 -9.59 -13.74
C SER A 92 31.14 -9.99 -14.53
N PRO A 93 32.34 -9.48 -14.24
CA PRO A 93 33.53 -10.00 -14.90
C PRO A 93 33.57 -11.47 -14.49
N ASP A 94 33.25 -12.33 -15.45
CA ASP A 94 33.36 -13.75 -15.33
C ASP A 94 34.74 -14.04 -14.73
N SER A 95 34.69 -14.62 -13.54
CA SER A 95 35.62 -15.61 -13.01
C SER A 95 36.80 -15.95 -13.93
N GLU A 96 37.86 -15.15 -13.89
CA GLU A 96 39.20 -15.60 -14.24
C GLU A 96 39.81 -16.25 -12.99
N TYR A 97 39.43 -17.51 -12.75
CA TYR A 97 40.28 -18.43 -12.00
C TYR A 97 40.81 -19.45 -13.01
N GLU A 98 42.00 -19.17 -13.55
CA GLU A 98 42.86 -20.16 -14.22
C GLU A 98 43.45 -21.16 -13.20
#